data_AF-A0A3D0Q548-F1
#
_entry.id   AF-A0A3D0Q548-F1
#
_cell.length_a   1.000
_cell.length_b   1.000
_cell.length_c   1.000
_cell.angle_alpha   90.00
_cell.angle_beta   90.00
_cell.angle_gamma   90.00
#
_symmetry.space_group_name_H-M   'P 1'
#
loop_
_entity.id
_entity.type
_entity.pdbx_description
1 polymer ?
#
loop_
_entity_poly.entity_id
_entity_poly.type
_entity_poly.pdbx_seq_one_letter_code
_entity_poly.pdbx_strand_id
1 'polypeptide(L)'
;MSTEASSSGCRILLLFAHPSQARSEVNSVLFNAAKQHKAVTAIDLYAEYPDFNISIEREQQRLVEQDVIIFQFAIYWYSTPAL
;
A
#
# COMPACT_ATOMS: atom_id res chain seq x y z
N MET A 1 7.94 -11.87 32.82
CA MET A 1 6.61 -12.47 32.53
C MET A 1 5.56 -11.44 32.90
N SER A 2 5.03 -10.75 31.90
CA SER A 2 3.72 -10.08 31.89
C SER A 2 3.52 -9.65 30.45
N THR A 3 2.77 -10.48 29.73
CA THR A 3 2.39 -10.34 28.33
C THR A 3 1.54 -9.09 28.19
N GLU A 4 2.04 -8.04 27.52
CA GLU A 4 1.19 -6.93 27.10
C GLU A 4 0.24 -7.45 26.01
N ALA A 5 -1.04 -7.31 26.28
CA ALA A 5 -2.10 -7.66 25.36
C ALA A 5 -1.99 -6.81 24.09
N SER A 6 -1.42 -7.38 23.02
CA SER A 6 -1.64 -6.86 21.68
C SER A 6 -3.12 -7.08 21.38
N SER A 7 -3.91 -6.00 21.40
CA SER A 7 -5.22 -6.02 20.76
C SER A 7 -4.97 -6.15 19.25
N SER A 8 -4.78 -7.39 18.79
CA SER A 8 -4.35 -7.69 17.42
C SER A 8 -5.50 -7.45 16.44
N GLY A 9 -5.82 -6.17 16.21
CA GLY A 9 -6.60 -5.76 15.06
C GLY A 9 -5.77 -6.07 13.81
N CYS A 10 -6.43 -6.65 12.80
CA CYS A 10 -5.82 -6.93 11.50
C CYS A 10 -5.16 -5.66 10.94
N ARG A 11 -3.85 -5.72 10.69
CA ARG A 11 -3.07 -4.64 10.06
C ARG A 11 -3.02 -4.87 8.56
N ILE A 12 -3.38 -3.87 7.78
CA ILE A 12 -3.54 -3.97 6.33
C ILE A 12 -2.51 -3.07 5.65
N LEU A 13 -1.68 -3.65 4.81
CA LEU A 13 -0.83 -2.91 3.87
C LEU A 13 -1.58 -2.71 2.56
N LEU A 14 -1.82 -1.46 2.17
CA LEU A 14 -2.37 -1.09 0.87
C LEU A 14 -1.25 -0.49 0.02
N LEU A 15 -0.77 -1.26 -0.95
CA LEU A 15 0.21 -0.82 -1.94
C LEU A 15 -0.52 -0.26 -3.16
N PHE A 16 -0.40 1.04 -3.35
CA PHE A 16 -1.03 1.77 -4.43
C PHE A 16 -0.03 2.07 -5.55
N ALA A 17 -0.27 1.49 -6.71
CA ALA A 17 0.56 1.66 -7.90
C ALA A 17 -0.26 2.30 -9.02
N HIS A 18 -0.17 3.63 -9.15
CA HIS A 18 -0.85 4.36 -10.22
C HIS A 18 0.04 5.46 -10.81
N PRO A 19 0.57 5.29 -12.05
CA PRO A 19 1.58 6.20 -12.63
C PRO A 19 1.16 7.67 -12.75
N SER A 20 -0.14 7.95 -12.84
CA SER A 20 -0.68 9.31 -12.93
C SER A 20 -1.81 9.52 -11.93
N GLN A 21 -1.49 9.55 -10.64
CA GLN A 21 -2.49 9.70 -9.57
C GLN A 21 -3.35 10.95 -9.75
N ALA A 22 -2.77 12.07 -10.21
CA ALA A 22 -3.49 13.32 -10.44
C ALA A 22 -4.62 13.23 -11.49
N ARG A 23 -4.59 12.20 -12.35
CA ARG A 23 -5.63 11.92 -13.36
C ARG A 23 -6.51 10.72 -12.98
N SER A 24 -6.28 10.12 -11.82
CA SER A 24 -7.03 8.96 -11.37
C SER A 24 -8.39 9.40 -10.84
N GLU A 25 -9.47 8.86 -11.40
CA GLU A 25 -10.84 9.19 -10.98
C GLU A 25 -11.41 8.21 -9.94
N VAL A 26 -11.04 6.93 -10.04
CA VAL A 26 -11.56 5.87 -9.18
C VAL A 26 -10.56 5.49 -8.10
N ASN A 27 -9.34 5.16 -8.52
CA ASN A 27 -8.34 4.56 -7.67
C ASN A 27 -7.83 5.53 -6.59
N SER A 28 -7.63 6.80 -6.93
CA SER A 28 -7.27 7.85 -5.96
C SER A 28 -8.33 8.03 -4.87
N VAL A 29 -9.62 8.01 -5.24
CA VAL A 29 -10.74 8.15 -4.30
C VAL A 29 -10.77 6.98 -3.33
N LEU A 30 -10.64 5.75 -3.84
CA LEU A 30 -10.57 4.54 -3.03
C LEU A 30 -9.35 4.54 -2.09
N PHE A 31 -8.18 4.93 -2.60
CA PHE A 31 -6.95 5.02 -1.81
C PHE A 31 -7.09 6.04 -0.68
N ASN A 32 -7.62 7.22 -0.98
CA ASN A 32 -7.83 8.30 0.00
C ASN A 32 -8.85 7.89 1.07
N ALA A 33 -9.91 7.17 0.72
CA ALA A 33 -10.86 6.62 1.68
C ALA A 33 -10.20 5.55 2.57
N ALA A 34 -9.48 4.60 1.97
CA ALA A 34 -8.80 3.53 2.70
C ALA A 34 -7.77 4.08 3.71
N LYS A 35 -7.02 5.11 3.32
CA LYS A 35 -6.02 5.79 4.17
C LYS A 35 -6.60 6.40 5.45
N GLN A 36 -7.91 6.65 5.52
CA GLN A 36 -8.55 7.18 6.73
C GLN A 36 -8.77 6.12 7.82
N HIS A 37 -8.64 4.83 7.49
CA HIS A 37 -8.81 3.74 8.45
C HIS A 37 -7.53 3.48 9.25
N LYS A 38 -7.64 3.44 10.58
CA LYS A 38 -6.50 3.23 11.50
C LYS A 38 -5.75 1.92 11.30
N ALA A 39 -6.42 0.90 10.75
CA ALA A 39 -5.85 -0.40 10.47
C ALA A 39 -5.05 -0.45 9.15
N VAL A 40 -5.17 0.58 8.30
CA VAL A 40 -4.60 0.60 6.96
C VAL A 40 -3.34 1.43 6.93
N THR A 41 -2.25 0.80 6.52
CA THR A 41 -1.00 1.46 6.11
C THR A 41 -1.04 1.61 4.59
N ALA A 42 -1.38 2.80 4.11
CA ALA A 42 -1.54 3.08 2.68
C ALA A 42 -0.29 3.74 2.09
N ILE A 43 0.36 3.07 1.14
CA ILE A 43 1.62 3.48 0.51
C ILE A 43 1.38 3.76 -0.97
N ASP A 44 1.81 4.93 -1.44
CA ASP A 44 1.83 5.28 -2.86
C ASP A 44 3.23 5.01 -3.42
N LEU A 45 3.37 3.93 -4.20
CA LEU A 45 4.67 3.48 -4.69
C LEU A 45 5.28 4.44 -5.71
N TYR A 46 4.47 5.08 -6.55
CA TYR A 46 4.98 6.03 -7.54
C TYR A 46 5.39 7.36 -6.91
N ALA A 47 4.72 7.77 -5.83
CA ALA A 47 5.14 8.94 -5.06
C ALA A 47 6.41 8.68 -4.23
N GLU A 48 6.57 7.47 -3.69
CA GLU A 48 7.72 7.10 -2.85
C GLU A 48 8.97 6.77 -3.67
N TYR A 49 8.80 6.16 -4.84
CA TYR A 49 9.87 5.74 -5.76
C TYR A 49 9.70 6.37 -7.16
N PRO A 50 9.77 7.70 -7.29
CA PRO A 50 9.60 8.37 -8.59
C PRO A 50 10.71 8.02 -9.60
N ASP A 51 11.86 7.55 -9.11
CA ASP A 51 13.02 7.11 -9.87
C ASP A 51 13.13 5.57 -9.98
N PHE A 52 12.10 4.84 -9.52
CA PHE A 52 12.00 3.37 -9.58
C PHE A 52 13.08 2.64 -8.77
N ASN A 53 13.78 3.34 -7.86
CA ASN A 53 14.79 2.74 -6.99
C ASN A 53 14.16 2.22 -5.69
N ILE A 54 13.55 1.03 -5.76
CA ILE A 54 12.82 0.42 -4.64
C ILE A 54 13.77 0.01 -3.52
N SER A 55 13.46 0.43 -2.28
CA SER A 55 14.17 -0.04 -1.09
C SER A 55 13.66 -1.42 -0.68
N ILE A 56 14.42 -2.46 -1.03
CA ILE A 56 14.04 -3.86 -0.82
C ILE A 56 13.81 -4.14 0.67
N GLU A 57 14.75 -3.75 1.54
CA GLU A 57 14.67 -4.04 2.98
C GLU A 57 13.45 -3.36 3.63
N ARG A 58 13.13 -2.14 3.19
CA ARG A 58 11.98 -1.39 3.68
C ARG A 58 10.66 -2.05 3.28
N GLU A 59 10.52 -2.47 2.02
CA GLU A 59 9.31 -3.15 1.57
C GLU A 59 9.17 -4.52 2.23
N GLN A 60 10.25 -5.28 2.38
CA GLN A 60 10.24 -6.55 3.11
C GLN A 60 9.76 -6.38 4.55
N GLN A 61 10.26 -5.36 5.26
CA GLN A 61 9.85 -5.06 6.62
C GLN A 61 8.35 -4.72 6.69
N ARG A 62 7.84 -3.91 5.75
CA ARG A 62 6.40 -3.60 5.65
C ARG A 62 5.55 -4.85 5.48
N LEU A 63 6.01 -5.80 4.66
CA LEU A 63 5.29 -7.05 4.43
C LEU A 63 5.24 -7.93 5.68
N VAL A 64 6.32 -7.97 6.47
CA VAL A 64 6.38 -8.76 7.71
C VAL A 64 5.51 -8.18 8.82
N GLU A 65 5.39 -6.84 8.88
CA GLU A 65 4.62 -6.16 9.93
C GLU A 65 3.10 -6.27 9.76
N GLN A 66 2.61 -6.65 8.58
CA GLN A 66 1.21 -6.51 8.18
C GLN A 66 0.57 -7.87 7.97
N ASP A 67 -0.70 -8.00 8.36
CA ASP A 67 -1.41 -9.29 8.32
C ASP A 67 -2.07 -9.53 6.94
N VAL A 68 -2.44 -8.45 6.24
CA VAL A 68 -3.07 -8.49 4.90
C VAL A 68 -2.35 -7.52 3.97
N ILE A 69 -2.12 -7.96 2.74
CA ILE A 69 -1.52 -7.15 1.69
C ILE A 69 -2.52 -6.97 0.56
N ILE A 70 -2.75 -5.71 0.17
CA ILE A 70 -3.63 -5.33 -0.93
C ILE A 70 -2.79 -4.62 -1.99
N PHE A 71 -2.81 -5.13 -3.21
CA PHE A 71 -2.26 -4.45 -4.37
C PHE A 71 -3.38 -3.72 -5.08
N GLN A 72 -3.32 -2.38 -5.10
CA GLN A 72 -4.31 -1.54 -5.75
C GLN A 72 -3.68 -0.83 -6.95
N PHE A 73 -4.18 -1.15 -8.14
CA PHE A 73 -3.74 -0.55 -9.39
C PHE A 73 -4.85 -0.58 -10.44
N ALA A 74 -4.70 0.23 -11.49
CA ALA A 74 -5.52 0.12 -12.69
C ALA A 74 -4.96 -0.99 -13.59
N ILE A 75 -5.83 -1.81 -14.19
CA ILE A 75 -5.41 -2.86 -15.13
C ILE A 75 -4.90 -2.20 -16.41
N TYR A 76 -3.61 -2.35 -16.70
CA TYR A 76 -2.97 -1.90 -17.93
C TYR A 76 -2.52 -3.12 -18.73
N TRP A 77 -2.91 -3.19 -20.01
CA TRP A 77 -2.54 -4.30 -20.90
C TRP A 77 -2.81 -5.70 -20.30
N TYR A 78 -4.00 -5.88 -19.71
CA TYR A 78 -4.39 -7.11 -19.01
C TYR A 78 -3.48 -7.50 -17.84
N SER A 79 -2.71 -6.54 -17.31
CA SER A 79 -1.72 -6.75 -16.26
C SER A 79 -1.63 -5.55 -15.31
N THR A 80 -0.57 -5.53 -14.51
CA THR A 80 -0.23 -4.47 -13.57
C THR A 80 0.54 -3.34 -14.26
N PRO A 81 0.65 -2.16 -13.61
CA PRO A 81 1.66 -1.16 -13.97
C PRO A 81 3.09 -1.73 -13.85
N ALA A 82 4.06 -0.99 -14.40
CA ALA A 82 5.44 -1.46 -14.56
C ALA A 82 6.32 -1.36 -13.30
N LEU A 83 5.87 -0.60 -12.29
CA LEU A 83 6.52 -0.51 -10.97
C LEU A 83 5.87 -1.53 -10.05
#